data_AF-T2JAF6-F1
#
_entry.id   AF-T2JAF6-F1
#
_cell.length_a   1.000
_cell.length_b   1.000
_cell.length_c   1.000
_cell.angle_alpha   90.00
_cell.angle_beta   90.00
_cell.angle_gamma   90.00
#
_symmetry.space_group_name_H-M   'P 1'
#
loop_
_entity.id
_entity.type
_entity.pdbx_description
1 polymer ?
#
loop_
_entity_poly.entity_id
_entity_poly.type
_entity_poly.pdbx_seq_one_letter_code
_entity_poly.pdbx_strand_id
1 'polypeptide(L)'
;MTKVEIKEKVMKTKKLIESELENLTEEQLNQVYDVIKNLNDSVTVETKPSLMSKLSQIKIDAPENFSTQIADSLGRDISEE
;
A
#
# COMPACT_ATOMS: atom_id res chain seq x y z
N MET A 1 -17.61 17.50 -2.39
CA MET A 1 -16.42 18.26 -2.83
C MET A 1 -16.08 17.83 -4.25
N THR A 2 -15.95 18.78 -5.16
CA THR A 2 -15.68 18.50 -6.59
C THR A 2 -14.18 18.38 -6.87
N LYS A 3 -13.79 17.70 -7.96
CA LYS A 3 -12.36 17.56 -8.36
C LYS A 3 -11.67 18.91 -8.59
N VAL A 4 -12.44 19.96 -8.90
CA VAL A 4 -11.96 21.32 -9.12
C VAL A 4 -11.54 21.99 -7.80
N GLU A 5 -12.36 21.85 -6.75
CA GLU A 5 -12.06 22.37 -5.41
C GLU A 5 -10.77 21.77 -4.81
N ILE A 6 -10.52 20.48 -5.06
CA ILE A 6 -9.31 19.80 -4.58
C ILE A 6 -8.06 20.37 -5.26
N LYS A 7 -8.10 20.55 -6.59
CA LYS A 7 -6.98 21.12 -7.35
C LYS A 7 -6.65 22.55 -6.90
N GLU A 8 -7.68 23.35 -6.65
CA GLU A 8 -7.49 24.72 -6.17
C GLU A 8 -6.85 24.75 -4.77
N LYS A 9 -7.33 23.90 -3.86
CA LYS A 9 -6.74 23.76 -2.51
C LYS A 9 -5.28 23.34 -2.56
N VAL A 10 -4.93 22.37 -3.42
CA VAL A 10 -3.54 21.90 -3.60
C VAL A 10 -2.66 23.04 -4.12
N MET A 11 -3.13 23.82 -5.09
CA MET A 11 -2.34 24.94 -5.63
C MET A 11 -2.10 26.05 -4.60
N LYS A 12 -3.11 26.42 -3.81
CA LYS A 12 -2.96 27.42 -2.74
C LYS A 12 -1.97 26.94 -1.66
N THR A 13 -2.09 25.68 -1.26
CA THR A 13 -1.21 25.09 -0.24
C THR A 13 0.24 25.02 -0.72
N LYS A 14 0.46 24.65 -1.99
CA LYS A 14 1.81 24.61 -2.59
C LYS A 14 2.50 25.97 -2.57
N LYS A 15 1.78 27.03 -2.95
CA LYS A 15 2.32 28.40 -2.94
C LYS A 15 2.71 28.88 -1.55
N LEU A 16 1.90 28.55 -0.54
CA LEU A 16 2.22 28.89 0.85
C LEU A 16 3.48 28.16 1.32
N ILE A 17 3.61 26.88 1.01
CA ILE A 17 4.81 26.11 1.34
C ILE A 17 6.04 26.70 0.65
N GLU A 18 5.95 27.05 -0.64
CA GLU A 18 7.05 27.69 -1.37
C GLU A 18 7.51 28.99 -0.70
N SER A 19 6.58 29.87 -0.29
CA SER A 19 6.93 31.12 0.40
C SER A 19 7.57 30.92 1.78
N GLU A 20 7.19 29.87 2.51
CA GLU A 20 7.79 29.56 3.81
C GLU A 20 9.22 29.01 3.65
N LEU A 21 9.45 28.18 2.61
CA LEU A 21 10.76 27.60 2.31
C LEU A 21 11.79 28.64 1.85
N GLU A 22 11.37 29.68 1.11
CA GLU A 22 12.24 30.75 0.61
C GLU A 22 12.95 31.53 1.73
N ASN A 23 12.39 31.54 2.94
CA ASN A 23 12.93 32.29 4.08
C ASN A 23 13.83 31.45 5.00
N LEU A 24 14.03 30.17 4.68
CA LEU A 24 14.82 29.26 5.51
C LEU A 24 16.32 29.35 5.18
N THR A 25 17.15 29.14 6.19
CA THR A 25 18.57 28.89 5.97
C THR A 25 18.79 27.51 5.38
N GLU A 26 19.96 27.26 4.80
CA GLU A 26 20.32 25.95 4.23
C GLU A 26 20.23 24.82 5.27
N GLU A 27 20.62 25.09 6.52
CA GLU A 27 20.52 24.12 7.62
C GLU A 27 19.07 23.77 7.97
N GLN A 28 18.18 24.77 8.00
CA GLN A 28 16.74 24.57 8.24
C GLN A 28 16.09 23.86 7.06
N LEU A 29 16.50 24.16 5.83
CA LEU A 29 16.01 23.50 4.63
C LEU A 29 16.38 22.01 4.62
N ASN A 30 17.59 21.67 5.05
CA ASN A 30 18.02 20.28 5.20
C ASN A 30 17.19 19.52 6.25
N GLN A 31 16.85 20.15 7.37
CA GLN A 31 15.95 19.56 8.37
C GLN A 31 14.55 19.29 7.81
N VAL A 32 14.01 20.24 7.03
CA VAL A 32 12.72 20.06 6.36
C VAL A 32 12.80 18.91 5.33
N TYR A 33 13.89 18.82 4.58
CA TYR A 33 14.12 17.72 3.65
C TYR A 33 14.12 16.36 4.35
N ASP A 34 14.81 16.23 5.48
CA ASP A 34 14.84 14.99 6.25
C ASP A 34 13.45 14.60 6.77
N VAL A 35 12.66 15.56 7.22
CA VAL A 35 11.26 15.33 7.64
C VAL A 35 10.41 14.84 6.47
N ILE A 36 10.52 15.48 5.30
CA ILE A 36 9.79 15.06 4.09
C ILE A 36 10.22 13.67 3.62
N LYS A 37 11.52 13.38 3.66
CA LYS A 37 12.08 12.08 3.31
C LYS A 37 11.53 10.98 4.24
N ASN A 38 11.59 11.20 5.54
CA ASN A 38 11.03 10.27 6.54
C ASN A 38 9.52 10.08 6.36
N LEU A 39 8.78 11.13 6.01
CA LEU A 39 7.37 11.04 5.67
C LEU A 39 7.14 10.17 4.42
N ASN A 40 7.88 10.38 3.34
CA ASN A 40 7.78 9.56 2.13
C ASN A 40 8.13 8.10 2.39
N ASP A 41 9.16 7.85 3.19
CA ASP A 41 9.58 6.50 3.57
C ASP A 41 8.53 5.85 4.49
N SER A 42 7.86 6.60 5.36
CA SER A 42 6.71 6.11 6.14
C SER A 42 5.44 5.89 5.29
N VAL A 43 5.35 6.57 4.15
CA VAL A 43 4.32 6.40 3.12
C VAL A 43 4.79 5.38 2.07
N THR A 44 5.79 4.54 2.38
CA THR A 44 5.85 3.22 1.73
C THR A 44 4.53 2.56 2.01
N VAL A 45 3.68 2.58 0.99
CA VAL A 45 2.34 2.04 0.99
C VAL A 45 2.44 0.70 1.71
N GLU A 46 1.89 0.64 2.93
CA GLU A 46 1.43 -0.63 3.47
C GLU A 46 0.39 -1.09 2.45
N THR A 47 0.89 -1.75 1.40
CA THR A 47 0.07 -2.46 0.45
C THR A 47 -0.50 -3.56 1.31
N LYS A 48 -1.63 -3.28 1.96
CA LYS A 48 -2.34 -4.24 2.79
C LYS A 48 -2.34 -5.51 1.95
N PRO A 49 -1.68 -6.59 2.43
CA PRO A 49 -1.42 -7.71 1.55
C PRO A 49 -2.76 -8.16 1.01
N SER A 50 -2.82 -8.33 -0.31
CA SER A 50 -4.07 -8.71 -0.96
C SER A 50 -4.61 -9.97 -0.29
N LEU A 51 -5.92 -10.20 -0.37
CA LEU A 51 -6.49 -11.43 0.17
C LEU A 51 -5.72 -12.66 -0.35
N MET A 52 -5.35 -12.68 -1.63
CA MET A 52 -4.56 -13.74 -2.23
C MET A 52 -3.15 -13.87 -1.62
N SER A 53 -2.48 -12.74 -1.36
CA SER A 53 -1.16 -12.72 -0.71
C SER A 53 -1.21 -13.23 0.73
N LYS A 54 -2.34 -13.04 1.43
CA LYS A 54 -2.56 -13.61 2.77
C LYS A 54 -2.87 -15.10 2.68
N LEU A 55 -3.73 -15.51 1.75
CA LEU A 55 -4.09 -16.92 1.53
C LEU A 55 -2.87 -17.76 1.15
N SER A 56 -1.95 -17.23 0.34
CA SER A 56 -0.73 -17.94 -0.07
C SER A 56 0.26 -18.18 1.08
N GLN A 57 0.12 -17.49 2.21
CA GLN A 57 0.96 -17.68 3.39
C GLN A 57 0.41 -18.76 4.33
N ILE A 58 -0.85 -19.19 4.13
CA ILE A 58 -1.47 -20.25 4.93
C ILE A 58 -0.85 -21.58 4.49
N LYS A 59 -0.10 -22.20 5.40
CA LYS A 59 0.35 -23.58 5.25
C LYS A 59 -0.74 -24.49 5.81
N ILE A 60 -1.29 -25.35 4.98
CA ILE A 60 -2.26 -26.36 5.42
C ILE A 60 -1.45 -27.60 5.77
N ASP A 61 -1.41 -27.95 7.05
CA ASP A 61 -0.90 -29.23 7.51
C ASP A 61 -2.02 -30.26 7.33
N ALA A 62 -2.03 -30.91 6.17
CA ALA A 62 -3.05 -31.89 5.82
C ALA A 62 -2.43 -33.12 5.14
N PRO A 63 -3.14 -34.26 5.15
CA PRO A 63 -2.70 -35.48 4.49
C PRO A 63 -2.45 -35.27 2.99
N GLU A 64 -1.60 -36.10 2.41
CA GLU A 64 -1.21 -36.03 0.98
C GLU A 64 -2.42 -36.02 0.03
N ASN A 65 -3.48 -36.72 0.39
CA ASN A 65 -4.72 -36.82 -0.39
C ASN A 65 -5.79 -35.77 -0.02
N PHE A 66 -5.45 -34.72 0.73
CA PHE A 66 -6.41 -33.71 1.18
C PHE A 66 -7.16 -33.04 0.02
N SER A 67 -6.45 -32.60 -1.02
CA SER A 67 -7.05 -31.97 -2.20
C SER A 67 -8.04 -32.89 -2.90
N THR A 68 -7.73 -34.19 -2.95
CA THR A 68 -8.57 -35.24 -3.53
C THR A 68 -9.88 -35.38 -2.75
N GLN A 69 -9.79 -35.56 -1.43
CA GLN A 69 -10.95 -35.70 -0.56
C GLN A 69 -11.88 -34.47 -0.60
N ILE A 70 -11.31 -33.26 -0.65
CA ILE A 70 -12.10 -32.03 -0.75
C ILE A 70 -12.80 -31.95 -2.10
N ALA A 71 -12.11 -32.27 -3.20
CA ALA A 71 -12.71 -32.27 -4.52
C ALA A 71 -13.87 -33.30 -4.62
N ASP A 72 -13.66 -34.51 -4.11
CA ASP A 72 -14.68 -35.55 -4.05
C ASP A 72 -15.90 -35.11 -3.22
N SER A 73 -15.67 -34.50 -2.05
CA SER A 73 -16.74 -34.01 -1.17
C SER A 73 -17.57 -32.89 -1.81
N LEU A 74 -16.96 -32.13 -2.72
CA LEU A 74 -17.60 -31.06 -3.48
C LEU A 74 -18.20 -31.56 -4.80
N GLY A 75 -18.16 -32.87 -5.07
CA GLY A 75 -18.68 -33.49 -6.29
C GLY A 75 -17.91 -33.09 -7.55
N ARG A 76 -16.64 -32.70 -7.42
CA ARG A 76 -15.77 -32.42 -8.56
C ARG A 76 -15.03 -33.70 -8.92
N ASP A 77 -15.29 -34.21 -10.11
CA ASP A 77 -14.55 -35.34 -10.66
C ASP A 77 -13.10 -34.90 -10.92
N ILE A 78 -12.18 -35.54 -10.23
CA ILE A 78 -10.73 -35.31 -10.29
C ILE A 78 -10.00 -36.55 -10.80
N SER A 79 -10.71 -37.41 -11.52
CA SER A 79 -10.09 -38.46 -12.32
C SER A 79 -9.08 -37.80 -13.28
N GLU A 80 -7.79 -37.89 -12.94
CA GLU A 80 -6.70 -37.54 -13.86
C GLU A 80 -6.73 -38.53 -15.04
N GLU A 81 -6.74 -38.00 -16.28
CA GLU A 81 -6.29 -38.78 -17.45
C GLU A 81 -4.77 -38.96 -17.42
#